data_AF-A0A1Y1LMU0-F1
#
_entry.id   AF-A0A1Y1LMU0-F1
#
_cell.length_a   1.000
_cell.length_b   1.000
_cell.length_c   1.000
_cell.angle_alpha   90.00
_cell.angle_beta   90.00
_cell.angle_gamma   90.00
#
_symmetry.space_group_name_H-M   'P 1'
#
loop_
_entity.id
_entity.type
_entity.pdbx_description
1 polymer ?
#
loop_
_entity_poly.entity_id
_entity_poly.type
_entity_poly.pdbx_seq_one_letter_code
_entity_poly.pdbx_strand_id
1 'polypeptide(L)'
;MTANSVELSRSGGSVVTGTTTEGCDSAANHEVAVKASSFGLFNVLVIAIMLPASLSSVFSTTSMSYVFPIAQCDLNLTVDDKGLLNSVTYFGMLVSGFLWGVLTDLFGRRKLLVFLFFFEGIMVILTGFSQYFAYLAAAKFVEGIVITGGVSTVLTYTNEFHSAYHRTFIPVINGIYSNLASIVLPLVGWSLFTDSMNLSLLNDGMLLRSWNIFLFVTAIPSFVAFVFYMILPESPKFLMTVGKREEALEVFRTMFRINTRRSRDEYPVSLF
;
A
#
# COMPACT_ATOMS: atom_id res chain seq x y z
N MET A 1 -17.50 73.78 -5.90
CA MET A 1 -16.68 73.19 -4.82
C MET A 1 -16.23 71.81 -5.31
N THR A 2 -15.15 71.75 -6.09
CA THR A 2 -13.71 71.71 -5.73
C THR A 2 -13.18 70.29 -5.54
N ALA A 3 -12.16 70.01 -6.35
CA ALA A 3 -11.32 68.83 -6.40
C ALA A 3 -10.34 68.71 -5.21
N ASN A 4 -9.76 67.52 -5.03
CA ASN A 4 -8.33 67.22 -4.73
C ASN A 4 -8.23 65.81 -4.11
N SER A 5 -7.70 64.79 -4.80
CA SER A 5 -6.27 64.44 -4.94
C SER A 5 -5.52 64.26 -3.62
N VAL A 6 -5.14 63.02 -3.32
CA VAL A 6 -3.90 62.69 -2.60
C VAL A 6 -3.31 61.43 -3.23
N GLU A 7 -2.23 61.64 -3.97
CA GLU A 7 -1.24 60.65 -4.39
C GLU A 7 0.06 61.06 -3.69
N LEU A 8 0.80 60.10 -3.09
CA LEU A 8 2.21 60.13 -2.64
C LEU A 8 2.40 58.87 -1.75
N SER A 9 3.42 58.02 -1.84
CA SER A 9 4.57 57.88 -2.73
C SER A 9 5.20 56.49 -2.49
N ARG A 10 5.87 55.96 -3.51
CA ARG A 10 6.81 54.81 -3.46
C ARG A 10 7.82 54.87 -2.31
N SER A 11 8.05 53.71 -1.67
CA SER A 11 9.34 53.25 -1.09
C SER A 11 9.05 51.87 -0.49
N GLY A 12 9.46 50.75 -1.09
CA GLY A 12 10.82 50.24 -1.03
C GLY A 12 10.68 48.73 -0.80
N GLY A 13 11.46 47.93 -1.55
CA GLY A 13 11.27 46.48 -1.60
C GLY A 13 11.44 45.79 -0.24
N SER A 14 10.63 44.76 -0.03
CA SER A 14 11.03 43.61 0.76
C SER A 14 10.72 42.36 -0.06
N VAL A 15 11.80 41.64 -0.33
CA VAL A 15 11.86 40.34 -0.98
C VAL A 15 10.85 39.41 -0.31
N VAL A 16 9.78 39.03 -1.02
CA VAL A 16 8.98 37.88 -0.64
C VAL A 16 9.83 36.66 -0.94
N THR A 17 10.50 36.17 0.10
CA THR A 17 11.17 34.87 0.13
C THR A 17 10.15 33.81 -0.29
N GLY A 18 10.35 33.26 -1.49
CA GLY A 18 9.61 32.12 -1.98
C GLY A 18 9.80 30.93 -1.04
N THR A 19 8.70 30.27 -0.72
CA THR A 19 8.61 28.83 -0.37
C THR A 19 7.16 28.40 -0.06
N THR A 20 6.19 29.31 0.06
CA THR A 20 4.80 28.94 0.44
C THR A 20 3.75 28.97 -0.67
N THR A 21 4.00 29.62 -1.82
CA THR A 21 3.00 29.72 -2.91
C THR A 21 2.97 28.48 -3.81
N GLU A 22 4.13 27.90 -4.15
CA GLU A 22 4.21 26.77 -5.09
C GLU A 22 3.47 25.52 -4.59
N GLY A 23 3.50 25.23 -3.29
CA GLY A 23 2.82 24.07 -2.71
C GLY A 23 1.29 24.18 -2.74
N CYS A 24 0.76 25.38 -2.50
CA CYS A 24 -0.68 25.65 -2.54
C CYS A 24 -1.19 25.61 -3.99
N ASP A 25 -0.44 26.19 -4.92
CA ASP A 25 -0.75 26.17 -6.34
C ASP A 25 -0.68 24.74 -6.91
N SER A 26 0.34 23.95 -6.56
CA SER A 26 0.46 22.55 -7.00
C SER A 26 -0.68 21.66 -6.48
N ALA A 27 -1.13 21.86 -5.23
CA ALA A 27 -2.23 21.09 -4.67
C ALA A 27 -3.58 21.47 -5.33
N ALA A 28 -3.82 22.76 -5.55
CA ALA A 28 -4.99 23.25 -6.27
C ALA A 28 -5.02 22.72 -7.72
N ASN A 29 -3.87 22.72 -8.40
CA ASN A 29 -3.71 22.22 -9.76
C ASN A 29 -3.96 20.71 -9.85
N HIS A 30 -3.50 19.92 -8.87
CA HIS A 30 -3.78 18.48 -8.80
C HIS A 30 -5.28 18.20 -8.69
N GLU A 31 -5.99 18.88 -7.80
CA GLU A 31 -7.44 18.71 -7.63
C GLU A 31 -8.23 19.04 -8.89
N VAL A 32 -7.85 20.11 -9.60
CA VAL A 32 -8.47 20.49 -10.87
C VAL A 32 -8.23 19.41 -11.93
N ALA A 33 -7.00 18.91 -12.06
CA ALA A 33 -6.65 17.87 -13.02
C ALA A 33 -7.37 16.54 -12.74
N VAL A 34 -7.43 16.11 -11.48
CA VAL A 34 -8.17 14.91 -11.07
C VAL A 34 -9.66 15.07 -11.36
N LYS A 35 -10.28 16.21 -11.03
CA LYS A 35 -11.70 16.45 -11.33
C LYS A 35 -11.98 16.43 -12.83
N ALA A 36 -11.09 17.00 -13.65
CA ALA A 36 -11.21 17.01 -15.10
C ALA A 36 -11.16 15.60 -15.71
N SER A 37 -10.48 14.64 -15.07
CA SER A 37 -10.41 13.26 -15.54
C SER A 37 -11.68 12.43 -15.31
N SER A 38 -12.67 13.00 -14.61
CA SER A 38 -13.93 12.37 -14.17
C SER A 38 -13.73 11.12 -13.30
N PHE A 39 -14.77 10.73 -12.56
CA PHE A 39 -14.79 9.41 -11.90
C PHE A 39 -15.28 8.34 -12.89
N GLY A 40 -14.71 7.13 -12.85
CA GLY A 40 -15.04 6.09 -13.83
C GLY A 40 -14.26 4.79 -13.60
N LEU A 41 -14.16 3.97 -14.67
CA LEU A 41 -13.60 2.62 -14.61
C LEU A 41 -12.17 2.57 -14.06
N PHE A 42 -11.31 3.55 -14.39
CA PHE A 42 -9.94 3.58 -13.89
C PHE A 42 -9.91 3.71 -12.36
N ASN A 43 -10.73 4.59 -11.81
CA ASN A 43 -10.82 4.79 -10.37
C ASN A 43 -11.32 3.55 -9.65
N VAL A 44 -12.37 2.92 -10.20
CA VAL A 44 -12.91 1.65 -9.68
C VAL A 44 -11.86 0.55 -9.74
N LEU A 45 -11.04 0.50 -10.80
CA LEU A 45 -9.96 -0.47 -10.93
C LEU A 45 -8.85 -0.25 -9.89
N VAL A 46 -8.46 1.00 -9.62
CA VAL A 46 -7.47 1.31 -8.57
C VAL A 46 -8.02 0.92 -7.19
N ILE A 47 -9.31 1.20 -6.92
CA ILE A 47 -9.97 0.74 -5.69
C ILE A 47 -10.01 -0.79 -5.63
N ALA A 48 -10.34 -1.48 -6.72
CA ALA A 48 -10.40 -2.94 -6.74
C ALA A 48 -9.02 -3.59 -6.50
N ILE A 49 -7.94 -2.99 -7.00
CA ILE A 49 -6.56 -3.46 -6.78
C ILE A 49 -6.11 -3.29 -5.33
N MET A 50 -6.74 -2.39 -4.56
CA MET A 50 -6.51 -2.28 -3.12
C MET A 50 -6.92 -3.55 -2.36
N LEU A 51 -7.89 -4.33 -2.85
CA LEU A 51 -8.38 -5.54 -2.20
C LEU A 51 -7.27 -6.58 -1.88
N PRO A 52 -6.51 -7.10 -2.86
CA PRO A 52 -5.44 -8.07 -2.58
C PRO A 52 -4.36 -7.51 -1.63
N ALA A 53 -4.08 -6.21 -1.68
CA ALA A 53 -3.17 -5.54 -0.75
C ALA A 53 -3.69 -5.54 0.70
N SER A 54 -4.98 -5.22 0.89
CA SER A 54 -5.63 -5.31 2.21
C SER A 54 -5.67 -6.75 2.73
N LEU A 55 -5.92 -7.73 1.85
CA LEU A 55 -5.88 -9.15 2.19
C LEU A 55 -4.49 -9.58 2.66
N SER A 56 -3.45 -9.25 1.88
CA SER A 56 -2.05 -9.52 2.24
C SER A 56 -1.73 -9.02 3.64
N SER A 57 -2.05 -7.74 3.90
CA SER A 57 -1.73 -7.09 5.17
C SER A 57 -2.39 -7.81 6.36
N VAL A 58 -3.68 -8.14 6.25
CA VAL A 58 -4.43 -8.83 7.32
C VAL A 58 -3.95 -10.27 7.49
N PHE A 59 -3.63 -10.96 6.40
CA PHE A 59 -3.11 -12.33 6.44
C PHE A 59 -1.75 -12.37 7.14
N SER A 60 -0.84 -11.48 6.78
CA SER A 60 0.49 -11.36 7.36
C SER A 60 0.43 -11.08 8.89
N THR A 61 -0.46 -10.18 9.34
CA THR A 61 -0.60 -9.84 10.76
C THR A 61 -1.34 -10.90 11.59
N THR A 62 -2.30 -11.62 10.99
CA THR A 62 -3.26 -12.43 11.77
C THR A 62 -3.05 -13.94 11.60
N SER A 63 -2.32 -14.37 10.57
CA SER A 63 -2.07 -15.79 10.25
C SER A 63 -1.52 -16.58 11.44
N MET A 64 -0.62 -15.97 12.24
CA MET A 64 0.04 -16.65 13.35
C MET A 64 -0.92 -17.12 14.45
N SER A 65 -2.02 -16.39 14.68
CA SER A 65 -3.07 -16.79 15.62
C SER A 65 -3.70 -18.14 15.27
N TYR A 66 -3.73 -18.50 13.98
CA TYR A 66 -4.24 -19.79 13.50
C TYR A 66 -3.16 -20.87 13.44
N VAL A 67 -1.91 -20.48 13.23
CA VAL A 67 -0.76 -21.40 13.17
C VAL A 67 -0.39 -21.93 14.55
N PHE A 68 -0.45 -21.10 15.59
CA PHE A 68 -0.03 -21.47 16.95
C PHE A 68 -0.65 -22.75 17.53
N PRO A 69 -1.97 -23.01 17.45
CA PRO A 69 -2.53 -24.25 18.01
C PRO A 69 -2.02 -25.51 17.29
N ILE A 70 -1.72 -25.42 16.00
CA ILE A 70 -1.31 -26.57 15.17
C ILE A 70 0.20 -26.80 15.28
N ALA A 71 0.99 -25.72 15.23
CA ALA A 71 2.44 -25.79 15.29
C ALA A 71 2.99 -25.92 16.73
N GLN A 72 2.15 -25.88 17.76
CA GLN A 72 2.59 -25.89 19.16
C GLN A 72 3.46 -27.10 19.50
N CYS A 73 3.01 -28.30 19.12
CA CYS A 73 3.76 -29.54 19.39
C CYS A 73 5.03 -29.65 18.52
N ASP A 74 5.01 -29.06 17.33
CA ASP A 74 6.10 -29.17 16.35
C ASP A 74 7.27 -28.25 16.69
N LEU A 75 6.96 -27.04 17.17
CA LEU A 75 7.94 -26.01 17.52
C LEU A 75 8.21 -25.94 19.03
N ASN A 76 7.59 -26.83 19.82
CA ASN A 76 7.64 -26.87 21.28
C ASN A 76 7.36 -25.48 21.92
N LEU A 77 6.32 -24.80 21.43
CA LEU A 77 6.02 -23.41 21.79
C LEU A 77 5.38 -23.30 23.17
N THR A 78 5.96 -22.46 24.03
CA THR A 78 5.34 -22.03 25.28
C THR A 78 4.28 -20.94 25.05
N VAL A 79 3.52 -20.59 26.08
CA VAL A 79 2.54 -19.47 26.01
C VAL A 79 3.27 -18.14 25.78
N ASP A 80 4.42 -17.96 26.42
CA ASP A 80 5.25 -16.76 26.28
C ASP A 80 5.82 -16.63 24.87
N ASP A 81 6.27 -17.74 24.27
CA ASP A 81 6.78 -17.77 22.89
C ASP A 81 5.74 -17.31 21.87
N LYS A 82 4.48 -17.75 22.02
CA LYS A 82 3.38 -17.32 21.15
C LYS A 82 3.11 -15.83 21.29
N GLY A 83 3.11 -15.34 22.53
CA GLY A 83 2.97 -13.91 22.82
C GLY A 83 4.08 -13.09 22.17
N LEU A 84 5.33 -13.56 22.29
CA LEU A 84 6.50 -12.91 21.72
C LEU A 84 6.47 -12.89 20.18
N LEU A 85 6.13 -14.02 19.54
CA LEU A 85 6.00 -14.12 18.08
C LEU A 85 4.92 -13.20 17.51
N ASN A 86 3.80 -13.07 18.20
CA ASN A 86 2.78 -12.14 17.76
C ASN A 86 3.25 -10.69 17.93
N SER A 87 3.84 -10.38 19.09
CA SER A 87 4.29 -9.03 19.45
C SER A 87 5.43 -8.53 18.57
N VAL A 88 6.36 -9.41 18.16
CA VAL A 88 7.54 -9.01 17.36
C VAL A 88 7.13 -8.47 15.99
N THR A 89 6.04 -8.98 15.40
CA THR A 89 5.49 -8.48 14.13
C THR A 89 5.03 -7.04 14.30
N TYR A 90 4.21 -6.77 15.32
CA TYR A 90 3.75 -5.41 15.62
C TYR A 90 4.89 -4.48 16.03
N PHE A 91 5.90 -4.99 16.73
CA PHE A 91 7.09 -4.21 17.07
C PHE A 91 7.86 -3.78 15.81
N GLY A 92 8.06 -4.68 14.84
CA GLY A 92 8.62 -4.34 13.53
C GLY A 92 7.78 -3.30 12.77
N MET A 93 6.46 -3.43 12.84
CA MET A 93 5.54 -2.45 12.26
C MET A 93 5.70 -1.05 12.88
N LEU A 94 5.84 -0.97 14.20
CA LEU A 94 5.98 0.29 14.94
C LEU A 94 7.30 1.00 14.62
N VAL A 95 8.42 0.28 14.66
CA VAL A 95 9.76 0.88 14.47
C VAL A 95 9.95 1.40 13.04
N SER A 96 9.31 0.78 12.06
CA SER A 96 9.49 1.10 10.64
C SER A 96 8.61 2.24 10.11
N GLY A 97 7.55 2.62 10.82
CA GLY A 97 6.54 3.55 10.30
C GLY A 97 7.08 4.91 9.83
N PHE A 98 8.00 5.51 10.58
CA PHE A 98 8.62 6.78 10.19
C PHE A 98 9.49 6.65 8.94
N LEU A 99 10.25 5.54 8.83
CA LEU A 99 11.12 5.30 7.69
C LEU A 99 10.30 5.22 6.40
N TRP A 100 9.21 4.48 6.39
CA TRP A 100 8.39 4.32 5.19
C TRP A 100 7.73 5.61 4.72
N GLY A 101 7.36 6.53 5.63
CA GLY A 101 6.87 7.85 5.25
C GLY A 101 7.89 8.59 4.38
N VAL A 102 9.15 8.65 4.84
CA VAL A 102 10.24 9.28 4.10
C VAL A 102 10.52 8.55 2.78
N LEU A 103 10.59 7.22 2.78
CA LEU A 103 10.84 6.43 1.56
C LEU A 103 9.73 6.62 0.51
N THR A 104 8.46 6.73 0.94
CA THR A 104 7.31 6.91 0.04
C THR A 104 7.37 8.22 -0.72
N ASP A 105 7.87 9.27 -0.08
CA ASP A 105 8.00 10.59 -0.69
C ASP A 105 9.26 10.70 -1.57
N LEU A 106 10.28 9.86 -1.34
CA LEU A 106 11.52 9.87 -2.12
C LEU A 106 11.47 9.00 -3.39
N PHE A 107 11.00 7.75 -3.28
CA PHE A 107 11.13 6.78 -4.37
C PHE A 107 9.93 6.72 -5.31
N GLY A 108 8.80 7.30 -4.91
CA GLY A 108 7.53 7.18 -5.61
C GLY A 108 6.70 6.02 -5.09
N ARG A 109 5.38 6.13 -5.27
CA ARG A 109 4.42 5.27 -4.59
C ARG A 109 4.34 3.90 -5.26
N ARG A 110 4.21 3.84 -6.59
CA ARG A 110 4.13 2.58 -7.34
C ARG A 110 5.40 1.75 -7.17
N LYS A 111 6.58 2.35 -7.38
CA LYS A 111 7.86 1.62 -7.24
C LYS A 111 8.04 1.01 -5.85
N LEU A 112 7.67 1.77 -4.82
CA LEU A 112 7.73 1.32 -3.45
C LEU A 112 6.72 0.18 -3.18
N LEU A 113 5.48 0.30 -3.66
CA LEU A 113 4.47 -0.76 -3.54
C LEU A 113 4.90 -2.08 -4.21
N VAL A 114 5.48 -2.00 -5.41
CA VAL A 114 6.00 -3.17 -6.13
C VAL A 114 7.10 -3.84 -5.30
N PHE A 115 8.05 -3.07 -4.76
CA PHE A 115 9.11 -3.60 -3.91
C PHE A 115 8.55 -4.24 -2.62
N LEU A 116 7.66 -3.53 -1.93
CA LEU A 116 7.09 -3.96 -0.64
C LEU A 116 6.29 -5.24 -0.78
N PHE A 117 5.36 -5.34 -1.73
CA PHE A 117 4.54 -6.55 -1.88
C PHE A 117 5.32 -7.75 -2.38
N PHE A 118 6.32 -7.54 -3.24
CA PHE A 118 7.24 -8.60 -3.64
C PHE A 118 8.00 -9.14 -2.43
N PHE A 119 8.59 -8.23 -1.65
CA PHE A 119 9.41 -8.59 -0.51
C PHE A 119 8.57 -9.17 0.64
N GLU A 120 7.35 -8.68 0.87
CA GLU A 120 6.37 -9.25 1.79
C GLU A 120 6.06 -10.70 1.41
N GLY A 121 5.69 -10.96 0.14
CA GLY A 121 5.41 -12.32 -0.32
C GLY A 121 6.58 -13.28 -0.14
N ILE A 122 7.82 -12.82 -0.40
CA ILE A 122 9.04 -13.60 -0.14
C ILE A 122 9.22 -13.86 1.35
N MET A 123 9.01 -12.86 2.22
CA MET A 123 9.12 -13.04 3.68
C MET A 123 8.06 -14.01 4.21
N VAL A 124 6.83 -13.96 3.72
CA VAL A 124 5.79 -14.93 4.09
C VAL A 124 6.15 -16.35 3.66
N ILE A 125 6.71 -16.52 2.45
CA ILE A 125 7.24 -17.83 2.01
C ILE A 125 8.38 -18.29 2.92
N LEU A 126 9.33 -17.40 3.24
CA LEU A 126 10.44 -17.73 4.14
C LEU A 126 9.94 -18.15 5.52
N THR A 127 8.95 -17.45 6.07
CA THR A 127 8.23 -17.82 7.31
C THR A 127 7.61 -19.22 7.17
N GLY A 128 7.04 -19.57 6.01
CA GLY A 128 6.51 -20.90 5.72
C GLY A 128 7.56 -22.02 5.74
N PHE A 129 8.84 -21.73 5.49
CA PHE A 129 9.94 -22.71 5.61
C PHE A 129 10.56 -22.80 7.01
N SER A 130 10.06 -22.02 7.98
CA SER A 130 10.60 -22.03 9.34
C SER A 130 10.44 -23.39 10.03
N GLN A 131 11.50 -23.83 10.72
CA GLN A 131 11.50 -25.07 11.50
C GLN A 131 11.84 -24.86 12.98
N TYR A 132 12.22 -23.66 13.38
CA TYR A 132 12.55 -23.33 14.76
C TYR A 132 12.18 -21.88 15.09
N PHE A 133 11.99 -21.63 16.38
CA PHE A 133 11.46 -20.39 16.92
C PHE A 133 12.23 -19.13 16.48
N ALA A 134 13.55 -19.12 16.63
CA ALA A 134 14.36 -17.92 16.37
C ALA A 134 14.29 -17.45 14.91
N TYR A 135 14.26 -18.38 13.96
CA TYR A 135 14.09 -18.05 12.55
C TYR A 135 12.69 -17.51 12.25
N LEU A 136 11.65 -18.14 12.82
CA LEU A 136 10.28 -17.67 12.68
C LEU A 136 10.12 -16.23 13.24
N ALA A 137 10.70 -15.95 14.41
CA ALA A 137 10.66 -14.64 15.04
C ALA A 137 11.41 -13.57 14.22
N ALA A 138 12.59 -13.90 13.69
CA ALA A 138 13.35 -12.99 12.83
C ALA A 138 12.60 -12.69 11.52
N ALA A 139 12.05 -13.71 10.86
CA ALA A 139 11.27 -13.55 9.64
C ALA A 139 10.03 -12.68 9.90
N LYS A 140 9.29 -12.92 10.99
CA LYS A 140 8.11 -12.13 11.37
C LYS A 140 8.42 -10.70 11.75
N PHE A 141 9.56 -10.44 12.39
CA PHE A 141 10.02 -9.08 12.64
C PHE A 141 10.25 -8.31 11.33
N VAL A 142 10.95 -8.92 10.37
CA VAL A 142 11.22 -8.33 9.05
C VAL A 142 9.93 -8.17 8.26
N GLU A 143 9.03 -9.15 8.28
CA GLU A 143 7.70 -9.06 7.68
C GLU A 143 6.92 -7.87 8.25
N GLY A 144 6.92 -7.70 9.58
CA GLY A 144 6.32 -6.56 10.27
C GLY A 144 6.84 -5.21 9.79
N ILE A 145 8.15 -5.09 9.57
CA ILE A 145 8.74 -3.88 9.00
C ILE A 145 8.10 -3.57 7.64
N VAL A 146 7.87 -4.57 6.79
CA VAL A 146 7.41 -4.39 5.41
C VAL A 146 5.92 -4.05 5.33
N ILE A 147 5.09 -4.69 6.18
CA ILE A 147 3.64 -4.50 6.21
C ILE A 147 3.27 -3.02 6.39
N THR A 148 3.92 -2.31 7.32
CA THR A 148 3.61 -0.89 7.58
C THR A 148 3.84 -0.01 6.35
N GLY A 149 4.90 -0.28 5.60
CA GLY A 149 5.18 0.43 4.35
C GLY A 149 4.09 0.17 3.31
N GLY A 150 3.66 -1.08 3.17
CA GLY A 150 2.61 -1.47 2.21
C GLY A 150 1.30 -0.76 2.49
N VAL A 151 0.79 -0.87 3.72
CA VAL A 151 -0.50 -0.31 4.13
C VAL A 151 -0.55 1.22 3.96
N SER A 152 0.48 1.92 4.43
CA SER A 152 0.54 3.39 4.35
C SER A 152 0.65 3.90 2.91
N THR A 153 1.46 3.22 2.09
CA THR A 153 1.67 3.60 0.68
C THR A 153 0.44 3.30 -0.17
N VAL A 154 -0.28 2.19 0.06
CA VAL A 154 -1.48 1.84 -0.70
C VAL A 154 -2.58 2.87 -0.51
N LEU A 155 -2.80 3.30 0.73
CA LEU A 155 -3.82 4.31 1.04
C LEU A 155 -3.48 5.65 0.39
N THR A 156 -2.21 6.06 0.49
CA THR A 156 -1.71 7.30 -0.14
C THR A 156 -1.85 7.23 -1.65
N TYR A 157 -1.36 6.16 -2.27
CA TYR A 157 -1.43 5.92 -3.70
C TYR A 157 -2.87 5.99 -4.21
N THR A 158 -3.80 5.28 -3.57
CA THR A 158 -5.21 5.24 -3.98
C THR A 158 -5.86 6.63 -3.88
N ASN A 159 -5.57 7.37 -2.80
CA ASN A 159 -6.09 8.72 -2.61
C ASN A 159 -5.63 9.68 -3.71
N GLU A 160 -4.41 9.54 -4.22
CA GLU A 160 -3.84 10.47 -5.21
C GLU A 160 -4.49 10.40 -6.60
N PHE A 161 -5.27 9.35 -6.88
CA PHE A 161 -6.09 9.25 -8.10
C PHE A 161 -7.53 9.76 -7.92
N HIS A 162 -7.98 9.96 -6.68
CA HIS A 162 -9.36 10.32 -6.37
C HIS A 162 -9.49 11.81 -6.07
N SER A 163 -10.66 12.40 -6.35
CA SER A 163 -10.95 13.79 -5.97
C SER A 163 -11.27 13.87 -4.47
N ALA A 164 -11.16 15.07 -3.89
CA ALA A 164 -11.44 15.30 -2.47
C ALA A 164 -12.76 14.67 -1.95
N TYR A 165 -13.82 14.65 -2.76
CA TYR A 165 -15.10 14.02 -2.40
C TYR A 165 -14.99 12.49 -2.22
N HIS A 166 -14.33 11.79 -3.14
CA HIS A 166 -14.22 10.34 -3.12
C HIS A 166 -13.15 9.84 -2.14
N ARG A 167 -12.10 10.64 -1.89
CA ARG A 167 -11.02 10.32 -0.94
C ARG A 167 -11.53 9.98 0.45
N THR A 168 -12.60 10.63 0.91
CA THR A 168 -13.21 10.36 2.23
C THR A 168 -13.72 8.92 2.37
N PHE A 169 -14.11 8.27 1.27
CA PHE A 169 -14.60 6.90 1.29
C PHE A 169 -13.50 5.84 1.16
N ILE A 170 -12.31 6.20 0.68
CA ILE A 170 -11.21 5.23 0.46
C ILE A 170 -10.81 4.51 1.77
N PRO A 171 -10.62 5.19 2.92
CA PRO A 171 -10.35 4.51 4.19
C PRO A 171 -11.47 3.57 4.61
N VAL A 172 -12.74 3.94 4.34
CA VAL A 172 -13.91 3.11 4.67
C VAL A 172 -13.91 1.84 3.83
N ILE A 173 -13.65 1.96 2.52
CA ILE A 173 -13.55 0.81 1.61
C ILE A 173 -12.38 -0.10 2.02
N ASN A 174 -11.23 0.48 2.36
CA ASN A 174 -10.10 -0.30 2.89
C ASN A 174 -10.49 -1.06 4.16
N GLY A 175 -11.24 -0.43 5.07
CA GLY A 175 -11.80 -1.10 6.25
C GLY A 175 -12.71 -2.27 5.90
N ILE A 176 -13.58 -2.14 4.89
CA ILE A 176 -14.42 -3.23 4.40
C ILE A 176 -13.56 -4.39 3.87
N TYR A 177 -12.53 -4.09 3.09
CA TYR A 177 -11.61 -5.11 2.56
C TYR A 177 -10.80 -5.81 3.65
N SER A 178 -10.35 -5.08 4.67
CA SER A 178 -9.68 -5.70 5.82
C SER A 178 -10.61 -6.62 6.60
N ASN A 179 -11.88 -6.24 6.79
CA ASN A 179 -12.87 -7.12 7.43
C ASN A 179 -13.17 -8.36 6.58
N LEU A 180 -13.27 -8.20 5.26
CA LEU A 180 -13.42 -9.33 4.35
C LEU A 180 -12.22 -10.28 4.46
N ALA A 181 -11.00 -9.76 4.52
CA ALA A 181 -9.80 -10.57 4.73
C ALA A 181 -9.84 -11.36 6.06
N SER A 182 -10.30 -10.73 7.14
CA SER A 182 -10.48 -11.41 8.44
C SER A 182 -11.50 -12.56 8.40
N ILE A 183 -12.43 -12.55 7.43
CA ILE A 183 -13.38 -13.66 7.21
C ILE A 183 -12.76 -14.72 6.29
N VAL A 184 -12.04 -14.32 5.23
CA VAL A 184 -11.45 -15.25 4.27
C VAL A 184 -10.33 -16.09 4.91
N LEU A 185 -9.49 -15.48 5.76
CA LEU A 185 -8.35 -16.15 6.38
C LEU A 185 -8.72 -17.43 7.17
N PRO A 186 -9.68 -17.41 8.11
CA PRO A 186 -10.10 -18.62 8.81
C PRO A 186 -10.77 -19.65 7.90
N LEU A 187 -11.45 -19.24 6.81
CA LEU A 187 -12.01 -20.18 5.84
C LEU A 187 -10.90 -20.92 5.07
N VAL A 188 -9.83 -20.21 4.71
CA VAL A 188 -8.62 -20.82 4.14
C VAL A 188 -7.99 -21.78 5.15
N GLY A 189 -7.85 -21.38 6.41
CA GLY A 189 -7.35 -22.24 7.49
C GLY A 189 -8.20 -23.50 7.64
N TRP A 190 -9.51 -23.36 7.75
CA TRP A 190 -10.45 -24.48 7.82
C TRP A 190 -10.28 -25.46 6.66
N SER A 191 -10.14 -24.96 5.44
CA SER A 191 -9.99 -25.80 4.24
C SER A 191 -8.65 -26.55 4.21
N LEU A 192 -7.59 -25.99 4.80
CA LEU A 192 -6.23 -26.53 4.71
C LEU A 192 -5.84 -27.38 5.93
N PHE A 193 -6.44 -27.14 7.10
CA PHE A 193 -6.15 -27.86 8.34
C PHE A 193 -6.85 -29.22 8.42
N THR A 194 -6.84 -29.97 7.31
CA THR A 194 -7.27 -31.38 7.28
C THR A 194 -6.07 -32.29 7.59
N ASP A 195 -6.27 -33.31 8.43
CA ASP A 195 -5.24 -34.20 9.02
C ASP A 195 -4.34 -34.98 8.04
N SER A 196 -4.53 -34.88 6.72
CA SER A 196 -3.89 -35.74 5.72
C SER A 196 -2.77 -35.09 4.89
N MET A 197 -2.41 -33.82 5.11
CA MET A 197 -1.44 -33.09 4.28
C MET A 197 -0.04 -33.03 4.91
N ASN A 198 0.65 -34.18 4.95
CA ASN A 198 2.09 -34.22 5.25
C ASN A 198 2.86 -34.32 3.94
N LEU A 199 3.57 -33.26 3.55
CA LEU A 199 4.40 -33.23 2.36
C LEU A 199 5.87 -33.25 2.80
N SER A 200 6.57 -34.37 2.60
CA SER A 200 8.02 -34.43 2.77
C SER A 200 8.68 -33.86 1.52
N LEU A 201 9.34 -32.71 1.66
CA LEU A 201 10.06 -32.04 0.57
C LEU A 201 11.55 -32.15 0.88
N LEU A 202 12.34 -32.58 -0.13
CA LEU A 202 13.76 -32.93 -0.05
C LEU A 202 14.08 -34.10 0.90
N ASN A 203 14.28 -35.30 0.34
CA ASN A 203 15.00 -36.46 0.93
C ASN A 203 15.16 -36.42 2.47
N ASP A 204 14.06 -36.58 3.22
CA ASP A 204 14.01 -36.65 4.70
C ASP A 204 14.51 -35.43 5.51
N GLY A 205 14.83 -34.29 4.88
CA GLY A 205 15.39 -33.12 5.58
C GLY A 205 14.36 -32.10 6.08
N MET A 206 13.24 -31.92 5.37
CA MET A 206 12.21 -30.93 5.75
C MET A 206 10.79 -31.49 5.70
N LEU A 207 10.15 -31.56 6.87
CA LEU A 207 8.74 -31.92 7.03
C LEU A 207 7.88 -30.67 6.90
N LEU A 208 7.23 -30.47 5.74
CA LEU A 208 6.21 -29.43 5.58
C LEU A 208 4.87 -29.97 6.03
N ARG A 209 4.30 -29.29 7.02
CA ARG A 209 3.01 -29.64 7.63
C ARG A 209 1.93 -28.69 7.12
N SER A 210 0.68 -28.99 7.45
CA SER A 210 -0.48 -28.21 7.01
C SER A 210 -0.37 -26.70 7.33
N TRP A 211 0.30 -26.34 8.44
CA TRP A 211 0.51 -24.93 8.81
C TRP A 211 1.54 -24.22 7.92
N ASN A 212 2.55 -24.93 7.39
CA ASN A 212 3.49 -24.36 6.42
C ASN A 212 2.77 -24.08 5.09
N ILE A 213 1.92 -25.02 4.64
CA ILE A 213 1.09 -24.86 3.44
C ILE A 213 0.14 -23.68 3.59
N PHE A 214 -0.50 -23.54 4.75
CA PHE A 214 -1.32 -22.38 5.08
C PHE A 214 -0.55 -21.07 4.92
N LEU A 215 0.68 -20.98 5.45
CA LEU A 215 1.53 -19.79 5.28
C LEU A 215 1.88 -19.52 3.81
N PHE A 216 2.20 -20.54 3.02
CA PHE A 216 2.44 -20.36 1.58
C PHE A 216 1.21 -19.82 0.84
N VAL A 217 0.02 -20.32 1.18
CA VAL A 217 -1.24 -19.82 0.60
C VAL A 217 -1.49 -18.37 1.02
N THR A 218 -1.12 -17.97 2.24
CA THR A 218 -1.25 -16.57 2.68
C THR A 218 -0.32 -15.60 1.95
N ALA A 219 0.72 -16.07 1.26
CA ALA A 219 1.59 -15.22 0.43
C ALA A 219 0.95 -14.85 -0.93
N ILE A 220 -0.08 -15.58 -1.37
CA ILE A 220 -0.70 -15.40 -2.70
C ILE A 220 -1.24 -13.97 -2.89
N PRO A 221 -2.02 -13.37 -1.95
CA PRO A 221 -2.49 -12.00 -2.10
C PRO A 221 -1.35 -10.97 -2.25
N SER A 222 -0.20 -11.17 -1.59
CA SER A 222 0.98 -10.30 -1.72
C SER A 222 1.51 -10.31 -3.15
N PHE A 223 1.68 -11.50 -3.75
CA PHE A 223 2.14 -11.61 -5.14
C PHE A 223 1.11 -11.11 -6.15
N VAL A 224 -0.18 -11.29 -5.88
CA VAL A 224 -1.26 -10.73 -6.71
C VAL A 224 -1.21 -9.20 -6.67
N ALA A 225 -1.05 -8.60 -5.48
CA ALA A 225 -0.88 -7.15 -5.33
C ALA A 225 0.37 -6.66 -6.07
N PHE A 226 1.51 -7.34 -5.92
CA PHE A 226 2.75 -7.06 -6.65
C PHE A 226 2.53 -6.99 -8.17
N VAL A 227 1.88 -8.00 -8.75
CA VAL A 227 1.59 -8.02 -10.20
C VAL A 227 0.69 -6.86 -10.62
N PHE A 228 -0.35 -6.55 -9.85
CA PHE A 228 -1.24 -5.44 -10.19
C PHE A 228 -0.55 -4.07 -10.11
N TYR A 229 0.26 -3.81 -9.07
CA TYR A 229 0.99 -2.54 -8.95
C TYR A 229 2.12 -2.40 -9.99
N MET A 230 2.64 -3.51 -10.53
CA MET A 230 3.55 -3.43 -11.68
C MET A 230 2.89 -2.89 -12.95
N ILE A 231 1.58 -3.10 -13.14
CA ILE A 231 0.86 -2.70 -14.36
C ILE A 231 0.29 -1.28 -14.26
N LEU A 232 0.01 -0.81 -13.04
CA LEU A 232 -0.53 0.52 -12.79
C LEU A 232 0.48 1.65 -13.08
N PRO A 233 0.01 2.87 -13.41
CA PRO A 233 0.89 4.03 -13.57
C PRO A 233 1.46 4.52 -12.23
N GLU A 234 2.48 5.36 -12.28
CA GLU A 234 2.92 6.07 -11.07
C GLU A 234 1.88 7.12 -10.66
N SER A 235 1.87 7.50 -9.38
CA SER A 235 0.95 8.52 -8.90
C SER A 235 1.15 9.86 -9.64
N PRO A 236 0.07 10.47 -10.16
CA PRO A 236 0.16 11.77 -10.84
C PRO A 236 0.59 12.87 -9.87
N LYS A 237 0.21 12.79 -8.58
CA LYS A 237 0.61 13.76 -7.57
C LYS A 237 2.11 13.68 -7.30
N PHE A 238 2.65 12.46 -7.19
CA PHE A 238 4.09 12.25 -7.03
C PHE A 238 4.87 12.84 -8.21
N LEU A 239 4.44 12.54 -9.44
CA LEU A 239 5.09 13.02 -10.66
C LEU A 239 5.08 14.57 -10.73
N MET A 240 3.99 15.22 -10.30
CA MET A 240 3.94 16.68 -10.19
C MET A 240 4.95 17.22 -9.16
N THR A 241 5.05 16.60 -7.98
CA THR A 241 6.00 17.03 -6.92
C THR A 241 7.46 16.88 -7.34
N VAL A 242 7.80 15.86 -8.12
CA VAL A 242 9.17 15.62 -8.64
C VAL A 242 9.45 16.44 -9.92
N GLY A 243 8.49 17.23 -10.41
CA GLY A 243 8.65 18.08 -11.59
C GLY A 243 8.49 17.38 -12.94
N LYS A 244 8.04 16.11 -12.96
CA LYS A 244 7.76 15.32 -14.17
C LYS A 244 6.35 15.60 -14.71
N ARG A 245 6.12 16.83 -15.17
CA ARG A 245 4.79 17.34 -15.53
C ARG A 245 4.18 16.60 -16.73
N GLU A 246 4.98 16.26 -17.73
CA GLU A 246 4.54 15.56 -18.94
C GLU A 246 4.08 14.12 -18.62
N GLU A 247 4.84 13.41 -17.78
CA GLU A 247 4.45 12.07 -17.30
C GLU A 247 3.15 12.14 -16.49
N ALA A 248 3.02 13.14 -15.59
CA ALA A 248 1.79 13.35 -14.84
C ALA A 248 0.58 13.61 -15.76
N LEU A 249 0.77 14.42 -16.80
CA LEU A 249 -0.26 14.72 -17.79
C LEU A 249 -0.70 13.47 -18.57
N GLU A 250 0.25 12.59 -18.92
CA GLU A 250 -0.08 11.33 -19.59
C GLU A 250 -0.91 10.39 -18.70
N VAL A 251 -0.62 10.36 -17.40
CA VAL A 251 -1.44 9.62 -16.43
C VAL A 251 -2.86 10.17 -16.40
N PHE A 252 -3.03 11.49 -16.30
CA PHE A 252 -4.36 12.12 -16.32
C PHE A 252 -5.12 11.88 -17.63
N ARG A 253 -4.45 11.99 -18.78
CA ARG A 253 -5.04 11.67 -20.10
C ARG A 253 -5.48 10.21 -20.19
N THR A 254 -4.68 9.30 -19.64
CA THR A 254 -5.01 7.87 -19.60
C THR A 254 -6.23 7.62 -18.71
N MET A 255 -6.27 8.24 -17.54
CA MET A 255 -7.41 8.20 -16.63
C MET A 255 -8.68 8.76 -17.28
N PHE A 256 -8.59 9.94 -17.92
CA PHE A 256 -9.71 10.56 -18.64
C PHE A 256 -10.23 9.67 -19.78
N ARG A 257 -9.34 9.11 -20.61
CA ARG A 257 -9.71 8.19 -21.69
C ARG A 257 -10.47 6.98 -21.16
N ILE A 258 -9.96 6.35 -20.10
CA ILE A 258 -10.59 5.15 -19.53
C ILE A 258 -11.93 5.48 -18.87
N ASN A 259 -12.04 6.62 -18.19
CA ASN A 259 -13.25 7.01 -17.48
C ASN A 259 -14.37 7.50 -18.41
N THR A 260 -14.03 8.25 -19.45
CA THR A 260 -15.02 8.89 -20.34
C THR A 260 -15.18 8.20 -21.69
N ARG A 261 -14.26 7.30 -22.06
CA ARG A 261 -14.13 6.67 -23.39
C ARG A 261 -13.90 7.68 -24.54
N ARG A 262 -13.50 8.91 -24.24
CA ARG A 262 -13.13 9.95 -25.20
C ARG A 262 -11.64 9.91 -25.55
N SER A 263 -11.22 10.64 -26.58
CA SER A 263 -9.79 10.70 -26.94
C SER A 263 -8.95 11.32 -25.83
N ARG A 264 -7.66 10.96 -25.76
CA ARG A 264 -6.70 11.58 -24.84
C ARG A 264 -6.50 13.07 -25.11
N ASP A 265 -6.65 13.48 -26.37
CA ASP A 265 -6.43 14.86 -26.82
C ASP A 265 -7.57 15.82 -26.42
N GLU A 266 -8.73 15.26 -26.06
CA GLU A 266 -9.89 16.01 -25.54
C GLU A 266 -9.76 16.34 -24.05
N TYR A 267 -8.67 15.93 -23.39
CA TYR A 267 -8.45 16.23 -21.98
C TYR A 267 -8.28 17.75 -21.78
N PRO A 268 -9.13 18.42 -20.98
CA PRO A 268 -9.26 19.88 -21.00
C PRO A 268 -8.17 20.62 -20.23
N VAL A 269 -7.26 19.90 -19.57
CA VAL A 269 -6.18 20.49 -18.76
C VAL A 269 -4.85 20.22 -19.46
N SER A 270 -4.15 21.28 -19.84
CA SER A 270 -2.72 21.25 -20.15
C SER A 270 -1.96 21.66 -18.89
N LEU A 271 -1.15 20.76 -18.32
CA LEU A 271 -0.31 21.11 -17.17
C LEU A 271 0.72 22.17 -17.59
N PHE A 272 0.77 23.28 -16.83
CA PHE A 272 1.64 24.44 -17.01
C PHE A 272 3.01 24.20 -16.37
#